data_AF-A0A552WJ42-F1
#
_entry.id   AF-A0A552WJ42-F1
#
_cell.length_a   1.000
_cell.length_b   1.000
_cell.length_c   1.000
_cell.angle_alpha   90.00
_cell.angle_beta   90.00
_cell.angle_gamma   90.00
#
_symmetry.space_group_name_H-M   'P 1'
#
loop_
_entity.id
_entity.type
_entity.pdbx_description
1 polymer ?
#
loop_
_entity_poly.entity_id
_entity_poly.type
_entity_poly.pdbx_seq_one_letter_code
_entity_poly.pdbx_strand_id
1 'polypeptide(L)'
;MDRELQVALHGADETVAAQVRRLAELAGTELVVVPAGEEAAAALVLTEVGEPGRLRVRMDPARLATMPDGAAAPAVVVLPGEAEVLLDLMVAVGARHRAHTVGVVGAHGGAGASVLAATLARAAAGAGSATAVVDMDPAGGGLDVLLGVEHDPGQRWADLGSETGAILPQRLALALPEWHLVRVLSGDRRGGAPLDRVARSAVRALGQGHDVVVLDLPRQVLAAGPARDLWLRWCADVVLLGRSGVRGGA
;
A
#
# COMPACT_ATOMS: atom_id res chain seq x y z
N MET A 1 -4.09 -1.97 17.39
CA MET A 1 -3.73 -1.27 16.14
C MET A 1 -2.45 -0.55 16.43
N ASP A 2 -1.31 -1.15 16.09
CA ASP A 2 0.00 -0.54 16.32
C ASP A 2 0.02 0.83 15.63
N ARG A 3 0.31 1.87 16.40
CA ARG A 3 0.47 3.23 15.88
C ARG A 3 1.79 3.23 15.12
N GLU A 4 1.71 2.94 13.82
CA GLU A 4 2.87 2.78 12.96
C GLU A 4 3.64 4.11 12.90
N LEU A 5 4.84 4.14 13.47
CA LEU A 5 5.70 5.33 13.54
C LEU A 5 6.01 5.83 12.13
N GLN A 6 5.80 7.13 11.89
CA GLN A 6 5.97 7.71 10.56
C GLN A 6 7.43 8.11 10.32
N VAL A 7 8.06 8.76 11.29
CA VAL A 7 9.45 9.22 11.18
C VAL A 7 10.24 8.85 12.43
N ALA A 8 11.45 8.33 12.25
CA ALA A 8 12.43 8.15 13.31
C ALA A 8 13.74 8.88 12.98
N LEU A 9 14.38 9.46 14.00
CA LEU A 9 15.67 10.14 13.88
C LEU A 9 16.67 9.51 14.85
N HIS A 10 17.81 9.02 14.34
CA HIS A 10 18.88 8.42 15.14
C HIS A 10 20.07 9.36 15.31
N GLY A 11 20.55 9.44 16.55
CA GLY A 11 21.88 9.96 16.88
C GLY A 11 22.12 11.42 16.50
N ALA A 12 21.05 12.21 16.36
CA ALA A 12 21.15 13.60 15.95
C ALA A 12 21.49 14.53 17.12
N ASP A 13 22.28 15.57 16.88
CA ASP A 13 22.44 16.66 17.82
C ASP A 13 21.11 17.40 18.09
N GLU A 14 21.03 18.16 19.19
CA GLU A 14 19.78 18.83 19.59
C GLU A 14 19.30 19.89 18.58
N THR A 15 20.22 20.51 17.83
CA THR A 15 19.89 21.54 16.84
C THR A 15 19.22 20.91 15.62
N VAL A 16 19.79 19.81 15.12
CA VAL A 16 19.27 19.01 14.02
C VAL A 16 17.96 18.35 14.44
N ALA A 17 17.90 17.76 15.63
CA ALA A 17 16.68 17.18 16.17
C ALA A 17 15.54 18.21 16.28
N ALA A 18 15.84 19.44 16.72
CA ALA A 18 14.86 20.52 16.75
C ALA A 18 14.39 20.96 15.36
N GLN A 19 15.27 20.99 14.36
CA GLN A 19 14.88 21.28 12.98
C GLN A 19 13.99 20.18 12.38
N VAL A 20 14.38 18.91 12.54
CA VAL A 20 13.60 17.76 12.05
C VAL A 20 12.23 17.70 12.73
N ARG A 21 12.13 18.01 14.04
CA ARG A 21 10.85 18.14 14.76
C ARG A 21 9.93 19.18 14.10
N ARG A 22 10.44 20.38 13.81
CA ARG A 22 9.65 21.44 13.16
C ARG A 22 9.14 21.00 11.78
N LEU A 23 9.96 20.31 10.99
CA LEU A 23 9.54 19.80 9.68
C LEU A 23 8.50 18.69 9.81
N ALA A 24 8.65 17.80 10.79
CA ALA A 24 7.67 16.75 11.06
C ALA A 24 6.31 17.32 11.47
N GLU A 25 6.31 18.35 12.33
CA GLU A 25 5.10 19.11 12.70
C GLU A 25 4.43 19.75 11.48
N LEU A 26 5.22 20.41 10.61
CA LEU A 26 4.70 20.99 9.36
C LEU A 26 4.11 19.94 8.42
N ALA A 27 4.72 18.77 8.32
CA ALA A 27 4.21 17.65 7.53
C ALA A 27 3.02 16.92 8.19
N GLY A 28 2.70 17.24 9.45
CA GLY A 28 1.70 16.51 10.24
C GLY A 28 2.09 15.05 10.50
N THR A 29 3.39 14.77 10.59
CA THR A 29 3.95 13.44 10.85
C THR A 29 4.45 13.27 12.28
N GLU A 30 4.29 12.06 12.82
CA GLU A 30 4.87 11.72 14.11
C GLU A 30 6.36 11.40 13.98
N LEU A 31 7.17 12.14 14.76
CA LEU A 31 8.62 11.94 14.87
C LEU A 31 8.97 11.34 16.23
N VAL A 32 9.78 10.28 16.22
CA VAL A 32 10.47 9.77 17.40
C VAL A 32 11.99 9.98 17.26
N VAL A 33 12.63 10.45 18.33
CA VAL A 33 14.10 10.49 18.40
C VAL A 33 14.54 9.23 19.11
N VAL A 34 15.38 8.43 18.44
CA VAL A 34 15.81 7.12 18.91
C VAL A 34 17.31 7.17 19.23
N PRO A 35 17.76 6.56 20.33
CA PRO A 35 19.18 6.46 20.63
C PRO A 35 19.98 5.81 19.50
N ALA A 36 21.27 6.14 19.43
CA ALA A 36 22.17 5.53 18.45
C ALA A 36 22.31 4.01 18.74
N GLY A 37 22.15 3.18 17.72
CA GLY A 37 22.31 1.72 17.80
C GLY A 37 21.04 0.92 18.10
N GLU A 38 19.92 1.58 18.42
CA GLU A 38 18.61 0.95 18.48
C GLU A 38 17.95 0.92 17.09
N GLU A 39 17.09 -0.06 16.85
CA GLU A 39 16.43 -0.23 15.55
C GLU A 39 15.02 0.39 15.61
N ALA A 40 14.72 1.30 14.68
CA ALA A 40 13.40 1.91 14.57
C ALA A 40 12.63 1.36 13.35
N ALA A 41 11.45 0.80 13.60
CA ALA A 41 10.48 0.46 12.57
C ALA A 41 9.61 1.68 12.25
N ALA A 42 10.13 2.57 11.40
CA ALA A 42 9.40 3.74 10.90
C ALA A 42 9.42 3.81 9.38
N ALA A 43 8.42 4.49 8.81
CA ALA A 43 8.30 4.69 7.36
C ALA A 43 9.46 5.48 6.75
N LEU A 44 9.98 6.44 7.51
CA LEU A 44 11.17 7.23 7.22
C LEU A 44 12.10 7.17 8.42
N VAL A 45 13.32 6.71 8.20
CA VAL A 45 14.38 6.68 9.21
C VAL A 45 15.51 7.59 8.76
N LEU A 46 15.80 8.58 9.60
CA LEU A 46 16.84 9.55 9.41
C LEU A 46 18.00 9.20 10.35
N THR A 47 19.22 9.24 9.86
CA THR A 47 20.41 8.97 10.68
C THR A 47 21.44 10.04 10.39
N GLU A 48 21.87 10.77 11.41
CA GLU A 48 22.95 11.74 11.26
C GLU A 48 24.28 11.02 10.95
N VAL A 49 24.99 11.47 9.91
CA VAL A 49 26.19 10.81 9.39
C VAL A 49 27.28 11.81 9.03
N GLY A 50 28.42 11.67 9.69
CA GLY A 50 29.58 12.53 9.43
C GLY A 50 29.39 13.92 10.03
N GLU A 51 29.17 14.92 9.17
CA GLU A 51 29.01 16.31 9.60
C GLU A 51 27.60 16.60 10.15
N PRO A 52 27.48 17.52 11.13
CA PRO A 52 26.18 17.91 11.66
C PRO A 52 25.21 18.37 10.57
N GLY A 53 23.97 17.90 10.62
CA GLY A 53 22.90 18.20 9.66
C GLY A 53 22.89 17.32 8.41
N ARG A 54 23.88 16.47 8.20
CA ARG A 54 23.88 15.50 7.10
C ARG A 54 23.15 14.22 7.52
N LEU A 55 21.93 14.04 7.04
CA LEU A 55 21.04 12.94 7.39
C LEU A 55 20.99 11.90 6.27
N ARG A 56 21.41 10.67 6.55
CA ARG A 56 21.10 9.52 5.70
C ARG A 56 19.62 9.21 5.80
N VAL A 57 18.99 9.06 4.65
CA VAL A 57 17.57 8.74 4.51
C VAL A 57 17.43 7.27 4.20
N ARG A 58 16.74 6.54 5.08
CA ARG A 58 16.26 5.18 4.81
C ARG A 58 14.75 5.19 4.87
N MET A 59 14.12 4.93 3.73
CA MET A 59 12.68 4.81 3.65
C MET A 59 12.31 3.34 3.59
N ASP A 60 11.17 2.99 4.15
CA ASP A 60 10.51 1.75 3.73
C ASP A 60 10.15 1.92 2.24
N PRO A 61 10.70 1.10 1.32
CA PRO A 61 10.39 1.21 -0.11
C PRO A 61 8.92 0.91 -0.41
N ALA A 62 8.23 0.19 0.47
CA ALA A 62 6.77 0.09 0.37
C ALA A 62 6.08 1.43 0.67
N ARG A 63 6.80 2.41 1.26
CA ARG A 63 6.32 3.77 1.56
C ARG A 63 6.58 4.86 0.56
N LEU A 64 7.78 4.95 0.06
CA LEU A 64 8.08 5.89 -1.00
C LEU A 64 9.40 5.44 -1.61
N ALA A 65 9.37 5.03 -2.87
CA ALA A 65 10.56 4.77 -3.67
C ALA A 65 10.84 5.88 -4.73
N THR A 66 9.93 6.84 -4.92
CA THR A 66 10.06 7.97 -5.86
C THR A 66 9.30 9.16 -5.30
N MET A 67 9.87 10.36 -5.43
CA MET A 67 9.27 11.62 -5.01
C MET A 67 8.02 11.96 -5.83
N PRO A 68 7.14 12.88 -5.34
CA PRO A 68 5.91 13.26 -6.04
C PRO A 68 6.12 13.77 -7.47
N ASP A 69 7.27 14.35 -7.75
CA ASP A 69 7.70 14.88 -9.05
C ASP A 69 8.30 13.80 -9.98
N GLY A 70 8.41 12.56 -9.52
CA GLY A 70 9.00 11.46 -10.28
C GLY A 70 10.53 11.30 -10.11
N ALA A 71 11.18 12.12 -9.30
CA ALA A 71 12.61 11.98 -9.00
C ALA A 71 12.88 10.82 -8.02
N ALA A 72 14.07 10.23 -8.10
CA ALA A 72 14.51 9.23 -7.12
C ALA A 72 14.55 9.87 -5.72
N ALA A 73 14.09 9.13 -4.70
CA ALA A 73 14.20 9.59 -3.31
C ALA A 73 15.70 9.76 -2.94
N PRO A 74 16.11 10.90 -2.36
CA PRO A 74 17.50 11.15 -2.04
C PRO A 74 17.96 10.21 -0.91
N ALA A 75 19.16 9.64 -1.06
CA ALA A 75 19.75 8.78 -0.03
C ALA A 75 20.31 9.57 1.17
N VAL A 76 20.56 10.87 0.98
CA VAL A 76 21.07 11.80 1.99
C VAL A 76 20.41 13.16 1.79
N VAL A 77 20.08 13.82 2.89
CA VAL A 77 19.58 15.20 2.93
C VAL A 77 20.46 16.02 3.88
N VAL A 78 20.80 17.25 3.51
CA VAL A 78 21.69 18.15 4.26
C VAL A 78 20.90 19.36 4.78
N LEU A 79 20.73 19.43 6.10
CA LEU A 79 20.09 20.56 6.77
C LEU A 79 21.11 21.66 7.11
N PRO A 80 20.68 22.94 7.11
CA PRO A 80 19.33 23.44 6.79
C PRO A 80 19.05 23.60 5.28
N GLY A 81 20.03 23.38 4.41
CA GLY A 81 19.94 23.73 2.97
C GLY A 81 18.88 22.97 2.18
N GLU A 82 18.54 21.75 2.58
CA GLU A 82 17.60 20.87 1.89
C GLU A 82 16.35 20.57 2.74
N ALA A 83 15.92 21.53 3.55
CA ALA A 83 14.75 21.40 4.44
C ALA A 83 13.45 21.10 3.67
N GLU A 84 13.25 21.69 2.49
CA GLU A 84 12.06 21.45 1.65
C GLU A 84 12.02 20.00 1.14
N VAL A 85 13.17 19.45 0.75
CA VAL A 85 13.28 18.05 0.32
C VAL A 85 12.90 17.10 1.46
N LEU A 86 13.36 17.39 2.69
CA LEU A 86 12.97 16.60 3.86
C LEU A 86 11.48 16.72 4.17
N LEU A 87 10.91 17.91 4.03
CA LEU A 87 9.47 18.14 4.22
C LEU A 87 8.65 17.32 3.23
N ASP A 88 9.01 17.33 1.94
CA ASP A 88 8.34 16.55 0.90
C ASP A 88 8.39 15.05 1.18
N LEU A 89 9.56 14.56 1.63
CA LEU A 89 9.71 13.17 2.08
C LEU A 89 8.76 12.84 3.24
N MET A 90 8.69 13.70 4.25
CA MET A 90 7.80 13.54 5.40
C MET A 90 6.32 13.55 5.00
N VAL A 91 5.90 14.49 4.16
CA VAL A 91 4.53 14.56 3.64
C VAL A 91 4.18 13.28 2.88
N ALA A 92 5.09 12.80 2.04
CA ALA A 92 4.88 11.62 1.23
C ALA A 92 4.78 10.32 2.06
N VAL A 93 5.60 10.15 3.12
CA VAL A 93 5.43 9.02 4.06
C VAL A 93 4.25 9.20 5.01
N GLY A 94 3.87 10.45 5.26
CA GLY A 94 2.74 10.85 6.09
C GLY A 94 1.39 10.61 5.45
N ALA A 95 1.34 10.42 4.12
CA ALA A 95 0.12 10.10 3.38
C ALA A 95 -0.57 8.88 3.98
N ARG A 96 -1.70 9.12 4.65
CA ARG A 96 -2.41 8.11 5.43
C ARG A 96 -3.13 7.12 4.51
N HIS A 97 -3.16 5.86 4.89
CA HIS A 97 -4.10 4.89 4.34
C HIS A 97 -5.50 5.33 4.77
N ARG A 98 -6.27 5.94 3.86
CA ARG A 98 -7.61 6.50 4.14
C ARG A 98 -8.70 5.47 3.88
N ALA A 99 -8.42 4.47 3.05
CA ALA A 99 -9.41 3.50 2.64
C ALA A 99 -9.88 2.61 3.79
N HIS A 100 -11.20 2.41 3.87
CA HIS A 100 -11.77 1.26 4.55
C HIS A 100 -11.52 0.02 3.67
N THR A 101 -10.57 -0.81 4.08
CA THR A 101 -10.17 -1.99 3.28
C THR A 101 -10.95 -3.23 3.71
N VAL A 102 -11.65 -3.86 2.78
CA VAL A 102 -12.44 -5.08 2.99
C VAL A 102 -11.81 -6.23 2.22
N GLY A 103 -11.41 -7.29 2.92
CA GLY A 103 -10.96 -8.53 2.30
C GLY A 103 -12.13 -9.47 2.05
N VAL A 104 -12.22 -10.07 0.87
CA VAL A 104 -13.24 -11.07 0.54
C VAL A 104 -12.53 -12.37 0.18
N VAL A 105 -12.90 -13.48 0.80
CA VAL A 105 -12.25 -14.78 0.59
C VAL A 105 -13.28 -15.89 0.52
N GLY A 106 -13.11 -16.82 -0.41
CA GLY A 106 -13.94 -18.03 -0.51
C GLY A 106 -13.39 -19.17 0.34
N ALA A 107 -14.25 -19.83 1.13
CA ALA A 107 -13.91 -21.06 1.86
C ALA A 107 -13.60 -22.25 0.92
N HIS A 108 -14.07 -22.18 -0.33
CA HIS A 108 -13.80 -23.14 -1.38
C HIS A 108 -13.86 -22.47 -2.77
N GLY A 109 -13.31 -23.14 -3.79
CA GLY A 109 -13.45 -22.68 -5.17
C GLY A 109 -14.93 -22.56 -5.59
N GLY A 110 -15.25 -21.55 -6.39
CA GLY A 110 -16.62 -21.31 -6.86
C GLY A 110 -17.60 -20.83 -5.78
N ALA A 111 -17.13 -20.37 -4.61
CA ALA A 111 -17.99 -19.80 -3.57
C ALA A 111 -18.64 -18.46 -3.98
N GLY A 112 -18.11 -17.79 -5.02
CA GLY A 112 -18.57 -16.48 -5.46
C GLY A 112 -17.86 -15.31 -4.78
N ALA A 113 -16.68 -15.53 -4.19
CA ALA A 113 -15.90 -14.48 -3.52
C ALA A 113 -15.59 -13.29 -4.44
N SER A 114 -15.07 -13.55 -5.63
CA SER A 114 -14.78 -12.52 -6.65
C SER A 114 -16.03 -11.74 -7.09
N VAL A 115 -17.17 -12.42 -7.23
CA VAL A 115 -18.46 -11.77 -7.55
C VAL A 115 -18.90 -10.86 -6.40
N LEU A 116 -18.77 -11.33 -5.16
CA LEU A 116 -19.10 -10.53 -3.98
C LEU A 116 -18.16 -9.33 -3.85
N ALA A 117 -16.86 -9.50 -4.08
CA ALA A 117 -15.87 -8.43 -4.07
C ALA A 117 -16.23 -7.34 -5.09
N ALA A 118 -16.52 -7.73 -6.33
CA ALA A 118 -17.00 -6.83 -7.38
C ALA A 118 -18.29 -6.10 -6.98
N THR A 119 -19.25 -6.83 -6.40
CA THR A 119 -20.55 -6.27 -6.00
C THR A 119 -20.40 -5.26 -4.86
N LEU A 120 -19.56 -5.56 -3.86
CA LEU A 120 -19.25 -4.65 -2.75
C LEU A 120 -18.57 -3.37 -3.27
N ALA A 121 -17.57 -3.52 -4.15
CA ALA A 121 -16.89 -2.38 -4.73
C ALA A 121 -17.85 -1.47 -5.54
N ARG A 122 -18.71 -2.07 -6.36
CA ARG A 122 -19.73 -1.33 -7.12
C ARG A 122 -20.75 -0.65 -6.21
N ALA A 123 -21.15 -1.29 -5.11
CA ALA A 123 -22.07 -0.70 -4.14
C ALA A 123 -21.44 0.51 -3.44
N ALA A 124 -20.17 0.43 -3.04
CA ALA A 124 -19.44 1.54 -2.44
C ALA A 124 -19.28 2.72 -3.42
N ALA A 125 -18.92 2.45 -4.67
CA ALA A 125 -18.86 3.47 -5.72
C ALA A 125 -20.23 4.12 -5.98
N GLY A 126 -21.30 3.32 -6.01
CA GLY A 126 -22.68 3.82 -6.14
C GLY A 126 -23.15 4.67 -4.96
N ALA A 127 -22.53 4.51 -3.78
CA ALA A 127 -22.75 5.36 -2.61
C ALA A 127 -21.89 6.64 -2.61
N GLY A 128 -21.07 6.85 -3.64
CA GLY A 128 -20.24 8.05 -3.82
C GLY A 128 -18.81 7.93 -3.29
N SER A 129 -18.37 6.75 -2.83
CA SER A 129 -17.00 6.53 -2.36
C SER A 129 -16.04 6.32 -3.52
N ALA A 130 -14.87 6.98 -3.50
CA ALA A 130 -13.78 6.61 -4.41
C ALA A 130 -13.37 5.16 -4.10
N THR A 131 -13.50 4.25 -5.07
CA THR A 131 -13.40 2.81 -4.81
C THR A 131 -12.44 2.10 -5.76
N ALA A 132 -11.66 1.18 -5.22
CA ALA A 132 -10.85 0.25 -6.00
C ALA A 132 -11.14 -1.21 -5.61
N VAL A 133 -11.01 -2.12 -6.57
CA VAL A 133 -11.00 -3.57 -6.35
C VAL A 133 -9.67 -4.16 -6.84
N VAL A 134 -9.11 -5.07 -6.05
CA VAL A 134 -7.80 -5.67 -6.31
C VAL A 134 -7.92 -7.19 -6.28
N ASP A 135 -7.57 -7.84 -7.37
CA ASP A 135 -7.40 -9.29 -7.45
C ASP A 135 -6.07 -9.67 -6.80
N MET A 136 -6.10 -10.38 -5.67
CA MET A 136 -4.90 -10.80 -4.95
C MET A 136 -4.56 -12.29 -5.22
N ASP A 137 -5.29 -12.99 -6.10
CA ASP A 137 -5.02 -14.40 -6.39
C ASP A 137 -3.95 -14.56 -7.50
N PRO A 138 -2.75 -15.07 -7.18
CA PRO A 138 -1.70 -15.29 -8.18
C PRO A 138 -2.07 -16.33 -9.25
N ALA A 139 -3.05 -17.20 -8.97
CA ALA A 139 -3.46 -18.31 -9.84
C ALA A 139 -4.90 -18.14 -10.39
N GLY A 140 -5.54 -17.00 -10.15
CA GLY A 140 -6.90 -16.71 -10.59
C GLY A 140 -7.01 -16.46 -12.10
N GLY A 141 -8.24 -16.50 -12.61
CA GLY A 141 -8.54 -16.17 -14.01
C GLY A 141 -8.56 -14.68 -14.32
N GLY A 142 -8.28 -13.82 -13.33
CA GLY A 142 -8.42 -12.38 -13.41
C GLY A 142 -9.82 -11.90 -13.07
N LEU A 143 -9.92 -10.89 -12.19
CA LEU A 143 -11.15 -10.10 -12.03
C LEU A 143 -11.54 -9.37 -13.31
N ASP A 144 -10.59 -8.99 -14.17
CA ASP A 144 -10.87 -8.26 -15.40
C ASP A 144 -11.82 -9.03 -16.33
N VAL A 145 -11.62 -10.34 -16.50
CA VAL A 145 -12.53 -11.22 -17.26
C VAL A 145 -13.92 -11.30 -16.62
N LEU A 146 -13.99 -11.39 -15.29
CA LEU A 146 -15.27 -11.43 -14.57
C LEU A 146 -16.07 -10.13 -14.75
N LEU A 147 -15.37 -8.99 -14.83
CA LEU A 147 -15.96 -7.66 -14.98
C LEU A 147 -16.19 -7.28 -16.46
N GLY A 148 -15.63 -8.03 -17.41
CA GLY A 148 -15.70 -7.74 -18.84
C GLY A 148 -14.83 -6.58 -19.28
N VAL A 149 -13.74 -6.31 -18.55
CA VAL A 149 -12.79 -5.21 -18.81
C VAL A 149 -11.41 -5.70 -19.26
N GLU A 150 -11.26 -6.97 -19.62
CA GLU A 150 -10.00 -7.58 -20.04
C GLU A 150 -9.43 -6.98 -21.34
N HIS A 151 -10.27 -6.31 -22.13
CA HIS A 151 -9.86 -5.58 -23.35
C HIS A 151 -9.73 -4.07 -23.12
N ASP A 152 -10.10 -3.57 -21.95
CA ASP A 152 -10.04 -2.14 -21.64
C ASP A 152 -8.59 -1.69 -21.41
N PRO A 153 -8.23 -0.49 -21.88
CA PRO A 153 -6.90 0.06 -21.67
C PRO A 153 -6.62 0.26 -20.18
N GLY A 154 -5.38 0.00 -19.78
CA GLY A 154 -4.90 0.19 -18.42
C GLY A 154 -3.95 -0.91 -17.99
N GLN A 155 -3.21 -0.67 -16.91
CA GLN A 155 -2.22 -1.59 -16.36
C GLN A 155 -2.88 -2.77 -15.65
N ARG A 156 -2.25 -3.94 -15.73
CA ARG A 156 -2.51 -5.15 -14.93
C ARG A 156 -1.33 -5.42 -14.00
N TRP A 157 -1.43 -6.43 -13.14
CA TRP A 157 -0.31 -6.84 -12.28
C TRP A 157 1.00 -7.06 -13.05
N ALA A 158 0.93 -7.68 -14.23
CA ALA A 158 2.10 -7.93 -15.07
C ALA A 158 2.76 -6.65 -15.64
N ASP A 159 2.07 -5.51 -15.62
CA ASP A 159 2.60 -4.21 -16.04
C ASP A 159 3.24 -3.43 -14.88
N LEU A 160 2.97 -3.84 -13.64
CA LEU A 160 3.63 -3.28 -12.46
C LEU A 160 5.00 -3.95 -12.31
N GLY A 161 5.99 -3.37 -13.00
CA GLY A 161 7.35 -3.88 -13.05
C GLY A 161 8.06 -3.89 -11.68
N SER A 162 9.12 -4.72 -11.59
CA SER A 162 10.07 -4.76 -10.48
C SER A 162 11.05 -3.58 -10.45
N GLU A 163 11.00 -2.73 -11.47
CA GLU A 163 11.73 -1.46 -11.63
C GLU A 163 11.48 -0.58 -10.39
N THR A 164 12.57 -0.29 -9.69
CA THR A 164 12.69 0.27 -8.34
C THR A 164 12.11 1.69 -8.17
N GLY A 165 10.78 1.85 -8.25
CA GLY A 165 10.10 3.14 -8.03
C GLY A 165 8.88 3.07 -7.11
N ALA A 166 8.47 4.21 -6.52
CA ALA A 166 7.23 4.30 -5.75
C ALA A 166 6.05 4.11 -6.69
N ILE A 167 5.06 3.37 -6.21
CA ILE A 167 3.73 3.39 -6.80
C ILE A 167 2.99 4.59 -6.20
N LEU A 168 2.86 5.67 -6.97
CA LEU A 168 2.14 6.88 -6.53
C LEU A 168 0.62 6.64 -6.57
N PRO A 169 -0.15 7.01 -5.52
CA PRO A 169 -1.59 6.74 -5.42
C PRO A 169 -2.40 7.19 -6.65
N GLN A 170 -2.27 8.46 -7.02
CA GLN A 170 -3.02 9.07 -8.12
C GLN A 170 -2.57 8.52 -9.48
N ARG A 171 -1.26 8.29 -9.65
CA ARG A 171 -0.72 7.73 -10.90
C ARG A 171 -1.20 6.31 -11.11
N LEU A 172 -1.19 5.48 -10.06
CA LEU A 172 -1.73 4.13 -10.14
C LEU A 172 -3.22 4.17 -10.47
N ALA A 173 -4.02 4.95 -9.73
CA ALA A 173 -5.46 5.04 -9.96
C ALA A 173 -5.80 5.41 -11.41
N LEU A 174 -5.08 6.37 -12.00
CA LEU A 174 -5.27 6.77 -13.41
C LEU A 174 -4.76 5.77 -14.43
N ALA A 175 -3.81 4.91 -14.05
CA ALA A 175 -3.26 3.88 -14.93
C ALA A 175 -4.12 2.61 -14.99
N LEU A 176 -5.06 2.43 -14.05
CA LEU A 176 -5.91 1.24 -13.99
C LEU A 176 -7.19 1.39 -14.83
N PRO A 177 -7.71 0.28 -15.39
CA PRO A 177 -9.06 0.24 -15.93
C PRO A 177 -10.11 0.72 -14.92
N GLU A 178 -11.20 1.27 -15.46
CA GLU A 178 -12.35 1.71 -14.67
C GLU A 178 -13.60 0.93 -15.06
N TRP A 179 -14.22 0.28 -14.08
CA TRP A 179 -15.46 -0.46 -14.22
C TRP A 179 -16.54 0.16 -13.32
N HIS A 180 -17.54 0.83 -13.90
CA HIS A 180 -18.60 1.50 -13.13
C HIS A 180 -18.06 2.40 -12.00
N LEU A 181 -17.10 3.28 -12.30
CA LEU A 181 -16.40 4.17 -11.35
C LEU A 181 -15.50 3.45 -10.33
N VAL A 182 -15.27 2.14 -10.48
CA VAL A 182 -14.33 1.35 -9.67
C VAL A 182 -13.01 1.18 -10.41
N ARG A 183 -11.89 1.51 -9.77
CA ARG A 183 -10.55 1.17 -10.31
C ARG A 183 -10.27 -0.30 -10.12
N VAL A 184 -9.82 -0.98 -11.17
CA VAL A 184 -9.60 -2.44 -11.16
C VAL A 184 -8.12 -2.76 -11.32
N LEU A 185 -7.51 -3.38 -10.30
CA LEU A 185 -6.19 -3.98 -10.43
C LEU A 185 -6.34 -5.51 -10.46
N SER A 186 -6.22 -6.08 -11.65
CA SER A 186 -6.42 -7.50 -11.91
C SER A 186 -5.15 -8.18 -12.42
N GLY A 187 -5.07 -9.50 -12.22
CA GLY A 187 -4.21 -10.35 -13.04
C GLY A 187 -4.73 -10.43 -14.47
N ASP A 188 -3.92 -10.98 -15.36
CA ASP A 188 -4.34 -11.36 -16.71
C ASP A 188 -3.62 -12.66 -17.14
N ARG A 189 -3.68 -13.00 -18.44
CA ARG A 189 -3.00 -14.16 -19.02
C ARG A 189 -1.47 -14.24 -18.79
N ARG A 190 -0.83 -13.15 -18.36
CA ARG A 190 0.60 -13.07 -18.04
C ARG A 190 0.88 -13.38 -16.56
N GLY A 191 -0.12 -13.32 -15.70
CA GLY A 191 -0.02 -13.65 -14.27
C GLY A 191 -0.89 -12.78 -13.36
N GLY A 192 -1.07 -13.24 -12.12
CA GLY A 192 -1.79 -12.52 -11.05
C GLY A 192 -0.86 -11.76 -10.10
N ALA A 193 -1.41 -11.38 -8.94
CA ALA A 193 -0.70 -10.60 -7.94
C ALA A 193 0.60 -11.28 -7.46
N PRO A 194 1.76 -10.61 -7.50
CA PRO A 194 2.98 -11.15 -6.93
C PRO A 194 2.91 -11.16 -5.40
N LEU A 195 3.58 -12.12 -4.74
CA LEU A 195 3.70 -12.17 -3.28
C LEU A 195 4.94 -11.40 -2.79
N ASP A 196 5.07 -10.14 -3.20
CA ASP A 196 6.27 -9.34 -2.95
C ASP A 196 5.99 -7.87 -2.59
N ARG A 197 7.03 -7.03 -2.69
CA ARG A 197 6.96 -5.59 -2.40
C ARG A 197 6.03 -4.82 -3.35
N VAL A 198 5.88 -5.25 -4.60
CA VAL A 198 5.09 -4.55 -5.62
C VAL A 198 3.61 -4.61 -5.23
N ALA A 199 3.11 -5.80 -4.88
CA ALA A 199 1.73 -5.96 -4.44
C ALA A 199 1.42 -5.18 -3.16
N ARG A 200 2.34 -5.17 -2.18
CA ARG A 200 2.19 -4.32 -0.97
C ARG A 200 2.11 -2.83 -1.31
N SER A 201 2.96 -2.37 -2.22
CA SER A 201 3.02 -0.96 -2.61
C SER A 201 1.75 -0.55 -3.36
N ALA A 202 1.23 -1.43 -4.22
CA ALA A 202 0.00 -1.17 -4.98
C ALA A 202 -1.23 -1.11 -4.07
N VAL A 203 -1.42 -2.10 -3.18
CA VAL A 203 -2.54 -2.10 -2.21
C VAL A 203 -2.51 -0.82 -1.37
N ARG A 204 -1.32 -0.39 -0.95
CA ARG A 204 -1.22 0.85 -0.18
C ARG A 204 -1.49 2.09 -1.00
N ALA A 205 -0.92 2.20 -2.19
CA ALA A 205 -1.14 3.34 -3.07
C ALA A 205 -2.64 3.50 -3.35
N LEU A 206 -3.35 2.39 -3.62
CA LEU A 206 -4.81 2.40 -3.74
C LEU A 206 -5.49 2.83 -2.45
N GLY A 207 -5.05 2.34 -1.29
CA GLY A 207 -5.61 2.74 0.00
C GLY A 207 -5.34 4.19 0.42
N GLN A 208 -4.34 4.83 -0.16
CA GLN A 208 -4.07 6.27 -0.01
C GLN A 208 -4.93 7.11 -0.97
N GLY A 209 -5.29 6.56 -2.13
CA GLY A 209 -6.02 7.27 -3.19
C GLY A 209 -7.54 7.05 -3.21
N HIS A 210 -8.06 6.14 -2.39
CA HIS A 210 -9.48 5.74 -2.39
C HIS A 210 -10.06 5.74 -0.97
N ASP A 211 -11.39 5.85 -0.88
CA ASP A 211 -12.14 5.76 0.37
C ASP A 211 -12.46 4.31 0.73
N VAL A 212 -12.60 3.43 -0.27
CA VAL A 212 -12.84 1.99 -0.11
C VAL A 212 -11.91 1.19 -1.03
N VAL A 213 -11.28 0.15 -0.47
CA VAL A 213 -10.50 -0.83 -1.24
C VAL A 213 -11.02 -2.22 -0.93
N VAL A 214 -11.45 -2.95 -1.95
CA VAL A 214 -11.89 -4.34 -1.81
C VAL A 214 -10.79 -5.26 -2.33
N LEU A 215 -10.27 -6.14 -1.48
CA LEU A 215 -9.29 -7.15 -1.85
C LEU A 215 -10.01 -8.48 -2.10
N ASP A 216 -9.97 -8.99 -3.32
CA ASP A 216 -10.35 -10.37 -3.62
C ASP A 216 -9.18 -11.28 -3.26
N LEU A 217 -9.27 -11.90 -2.08
CA LEU A 217 -8.15 -12.57 -1.43
C LEU A 217 -7.98 -14.02 -1.92
N PRO A 218 -6.73 -14.48 -2.08
CA PRO A 218 -6.46 -15.88 -2.38
C PRO A 218 -6.86 -16.75 -1.19
N ARG A 219 -7.39 -17.95 -1.44
CA ARG A 219 -7.76 -18.92 -0.37
C ARG A 219 -6.63 -19.23 0.61
N GLN A 220 -5.38 -19.03 0.19
CA GLN A 220 -4.15 -19.24 0.93
C GLN A 220 -4.09 -18.39 2.20
N VAL A 221 -4.86 -17.29 2.29
CA VAL A 221 -4.97 -16.48 3.52
C VAL A 221 -5.68 -17.22 4.67
N LEU A 222 -6.43 -18.29 4.39
CA LEU A 222 -7.14 -19.08 5.40
C LEU A 222 -6.21 -20.03 6.17
N ALA A 223 -5.03 -20.32 5.63
CA ALA A 223 -3.99 -21.10 6.29
C ALA A 223 -2.92 -20.17 6.90
N ALA A 224 -2.19 -20.67 7.90
CA ALA A 224 -1.00 -19.96 8.38
C ALA A 224 0.04 -19.90 7.25
N GLY A 225 0.62 -18.72 7.02
CA GLY A 225 1.65 -18.52 6.01
C GLY A 225 1.70 -17.09 5.46
N PRO A 226 2.63 -16.83 4.53
CA PRO A 226 2.95 -15.47 4.09
C PRO A 226 1.75 -14.70 3.53
N ALA A 227 0.86 -15.34 2.78
CA ALA A 227 -0.32 -14.67 2.22
C ALA A 227 -1.26 -14.14 3.32
N ARG A 228 -1.45 -14.90 4.40
CA ARG A 228 -2.26 -14.48 5.54
C ARG A 228 -1.67 -13.26 6.22
N ASP A 229 -0.38 -13.35 6.56
CA ASP A 229 0.33 -12.32 7.32
C ASP A 229 0.46 -11.02 6.51
N LEU A 230 0.65 -11.15 5.19
CA LEU A 230 0.76 -10.02 4.28
C LEU A 230 -0.57 -9.32 4.07
N TRP A 231 -1.67 -10.06 3.86
CA TRP A 231 -2.92 -9.49 3.33
C TRP A 231 -3.97 -9.20 4.39
N LEU A 232 -4.15 -10.06 5.39
CA LEU A 232 -5.20 -9.84 6.40
C LEU A 232 -4.94 -8.60 7.24
N ARG A 233 -3.67 -8.22 7.46
CA ARG A 233 -3.31 -7.01 8.22
C ARG A 233 -3.79 -5.71 7.59
N TRP A 234 -4.06 -5.70 6.28
CA TRP A 234 -4.61 -4.53 5.59
C TRP A 234 -6.11 -4.40 5.76
N CYS A 235 -6.79 -5.52 6.05
CA CYS A 235 -8.25 -5.58 6.05
C CYS A 235 -8.77 -5.09 7.40
N ALA A 236 -9.59 -4.02 7.38
CA ALA A 236 -10.39 -3.63 8.53
C ALA A 236 -11.47 -4.67 8.80
N ASP A 237 -12.09 -5.20 7.73
CA ASP A 237 -13.06 -6.28 7.77
C ASP A 237 -12.69 -7.39 6.79
N VAL A 238 -13.01 -8.63 7.14
CA VAL A 238 -12.84 -9.79 6.27
C VAL A 238 -14.15 -10.54 6.14
N VAL A 239 -14.60 -10.72 4.90
CA VAL A 239 -15.81 -11.48 4.54
C VAL A 239 -15.39 -12.85 4.04
N LEU A 240 -15.67 -13.89 4.84
CA LEU A 240 -15.48 -15.29 4.45
C LEU A 240 -16.78 -15.83 3.84
N LEU A 241 -16.73 -16.18 2.56
CA LEU A 241 -17.86 -16.72 1.83
C LEU A 241 -17.78 -18.25 1.77
N GLY A 242 -18.76 -18.93 2.35
CA GLY A 242 -18.89 -20.38 2.32
C GLY A 242 -20.31 -20.80 1.96
N ARG A 243 -20.48 -22.06 1.55
CA ARG A 243 -21.81 -22.66 1.43
C ARG A 243 -22.43 -22.91 2.80
N SER A 244 -23.76 -22.79 2.88
CA SER A 244 -24.53 -23.30 4.01
C SER A 244 -24.50 -24.83 3.99
N GLY A 245 -23.53 -25.43 4.69
CA GLY A 245 -23.42 -26.87 4.84
C GLY A 245 -22.11 -27.29 5.51
N VAL A 246 -22.19 -28.27 6.41
CA VAL A 246 -21.01 -28.92 6.99
C VAL A 246 -20.53 -29.98 6.00
N ARG A 247 -19.24 -29.99 5.64
CA ARG A 247 -18.65 -31.22 5.07
C ARG A 247 -18.63 -32.27 6.17
N GLY A 248 -19.65 -33.12 6.22
CA GLY A 248 -19.54 -34.39 6.95
C GLY A 248 -18.36 -35.15 6.36
N GLY A 249 -17.41 -35.55 7.21
CA GLY A 249 -16.32 -36.42 6.81
C GLY A 249 -16.92 -37.70 6.20
N ALA A 250 -16.47 -38.04 4.99
CA ALA A 250 -16.61 -39.37 4.43
C ALA A 250 -15.38 -40.19 4.81
#